data_AF-A0AB72X8B5-F1
#
_entry.id   AF-A0AB72X8B5-F1
#
_cell.length_a   1.000
_cell.length_b   1.000
_cell.length_c   1.000
_cell.angle_alpha   90.00
_cell.angle_beta   90.00
_cell.angle_gamma   90.00
#
_symmetry.space_group_name_H-M   'P 1'
#
loop_
_entity.id
_entity.type
_entity.pdbx_description
1 polymer ?
#
loop_
_entity_poly.entity_id
_entity_poly.type
_entity_poly.pdbx_seq_one_letter_code
_entity_poly.pdbx_strand_id
1 'polypeptide(L)'
;MDIAQATVIGGNLVAIIKRDFYNGGAFTAIGGLPVTGAVRLDNGIGNAVPNSTLGTHEHNSVTDVVIDVNSRLLQLGDNAIKFALAHELGHAFSEKLAADLGYDHKRPLDGPRTEIIADLGAAYLLKQAGVSWDDICNVANNGVATGIFNAGWSGDHPPGAKRAECVKSLAELMKAGHSFKDALKGLLLSLEGYGQGH
;
A
#
# COMPACT_ATOMS: atom_id res chain seq x y z
N MET A 1 6.91 -17.63 -0.38
CA MET A 1 5.84 -17.60 0.65
C MET A 1 4.61 -18.28 0.11
N ASP A 2 3.89 -19.08 0.90
CA ASP A 2 2.61 -19.65 0.46
C ASP A 2 1.41 -18.72 0.77
N ILE A 3 0.22 -19.06 0.24
CA ILE A 3 -1.00 -18.28 0.42
C ILE A 3 -1.44 -18.19 1.89
N ALA A 4 -1.23 -19.25 2.67
CA ALA A 4 -1.63 -19.26 4.08
C ALA A 4 -0.77 -18.28 4.89
N GLN A 5 0.54 -18.30 4.66
CA GLN A 5 1.49 -17.35 5.23
C GLN A 5 1.18 -15.91 4.81
N ALA A 6 0.91 -15.68 3.51
CA ALA A 6 0.53 -14.37 2.99
C ALA A 6 -0.77 -13.85 3.61
N THR A 7 -1.76 -14.72 3.80
CA THR A 7 -3.04 -14.40 4.45
C THR A 7 -2.85 -14.02 5.92
N VAL A 8 -1.99 -14.73 6.66
CA VAL A 8 -1.65 -14.35 8.05
C VAL A 8 -1.03 -12.95 8.08
N ILE A 9 -0.13 -12.65 7.15
CA ILE A 9 0.46 -11.31 7.04
C ILE A 9 -0.61 -10.26 6.73
N GLY A 10 -1.46 -10.49 5.73
CA GLY A 10 -2.54 -9.57 5.37
C GLY A 10 -3.50 -9.30 6.54
N GLY A 11 -3.90 -10.34 7.27
CA GLY A 11 -4.74 -10.19 8.47
C GLY A 11 -4.06 -9.39 9.59
N ASN A 12 -2.75 -9.59 9.82
CA ASN A 12 -1.98 -8.80 10.78
C ASN A 12 -1.90 -7.32 10.38
N LEU A 13 -1.72 -7.03 9.10
CA LEU A 13 -1.72 -5.65 8.58
C LEU A 13 -3.10 -4.99 8.74
N VAL A 14 -4.19 -5.72 8.45
CA VAL A 14 -5.55 -5.24 8.70
C VAL A 14 -5.79 -4.94 10.18
N ALA A 15 -5.29 -5.77 11.09
CA ALA A 15 -5.40 -5.50 12.53
C ALA A 15 -4.71 -4.19 12.93
N ILE A 16 -3.54 -3.89 12.35
CA ILE A 16 -2.84 -2.61 12.53
C ILE A 16 -3.68 -1.45 11.99
N ILE A 17 -4.22 -1.58 10.77
CA ILE A 17 -5.07 -0.54 10.16
C ILE A 17 -6.26 -0.22 11.05
N LYS A 18 -6.97 -1.26 11.52
CA LYS A 18 -8.13 -1.09 12.39
C LYS A 18 -7.77 -0.37 13.68
N ARG A 19 -6.66 -0.76 14.32
CA ARG A 19 -6.16 -0.14 15.56
C ARG A 19 -5.82 1.34 15.34
N ASP A 20 -5.04 1.65 14.31
CA ASP A 20 -4.40 2.97 14.16
C ASP A 20 -5.29 4.00 13.44
N PHE A 21 -6.18 3.56 12.55
CA PHE A 21 -6.98 4.47 11.70
C PHE A 21 -8.49 4.38 11.91
N TYR A 22 -8.98 3.29 12.50
CA TYR A 22 -10.42 3.04 12.68
C TYR A 22 -10.82 2.88 14.15
N ASN A 23 -9.93 3.13 15.12
CA ASN A 23 -10.18 2.96 16.55
C ASN A 23 -10.76 1.56 16.91
N GLY A 24 -10.30 0.52 16.21
CA GLY A 24 -10.79 -0.85 16.34
C GLY A 24 -12.05 -1.18 15.53
N GLY A 25 -12.67 -0.18 14.89
CA GLY A 25 -13.86 -0.33 14.06
C GLY A 25 -13.63 -1.11 12.77
N ALA A 26 -14.71 -1.27 11.99
CA ALA A 26 -14.66 -1.95 10.71
C ALA A 26 -13.76 -1.19 9.72
N PHE A 27 -12.85 -1.92 9.07
CA PHE A 27 -12.09 -1.42 7.95
C PHE A 27 -12.80 -1.85 6.66
N THR A 28 -13.26 -0.88 5.87
CA THR A 28 -14.04 -1.10 4.67
C THR A 28 -13.44 -0.38 3.47
N ALA A 29 -13.55 -0.96 2.28
CA ALA A 29 -13.13 -0.39 1.00
C ALA A 29 -14.10 -0.83 -0.11
N ILE A 30 -13.91 -0.36 -1.35
CA ILE A 30 -14.68 -0.75 -2.56
C ILE A 30 -16.20 -0.78 -2.28
N GLY A 31 -16.82 0.39 -2.20
CA GLY A 31 -18.27 0.49 -1.96
C GLY A 31 -18.71 0.09 -0.54
N GLY A 32 -17.80 0.17 0.44
CA GLY A 32 -18.11 -0.09 1.85
C GLY A 32 -18.03 -1.57 2.26
N LEU A 33 -17.45 -2.42 1.43
CA LEU A 33 -17.23 -3.84 1.72
C LEU A 33 -16.11 -4.01 2.77
N PRO A 34 -16.24 -4.97 3.71
CA PRO A 34 -15.22 -5.23 4.72
C PRO A 34 -13.92 -5.75 4.09
N VAL A 35 -12.78 -5.28 4.60
CA VAL A 35 -11.44 -5.74 4.19
C VAL A 35 -10.92 -6.74 5.22
N THR A 36 -10.64 -7.97 4.80
CA THR A 36 -10.25 -9.06 5.71
C THR A 36 -8.74 -9.33 5.72
N GLY A 37 -8.03 -8.89 4.67
CA GLY A 37 -6.61 -9.20 4.47
C GLY A 37 -6.37 -10.63 3.98
N ALA A 38 -7.43 -11.35 3.58
CA ALA A 38 -7.29 -12.64 2.92
C ALA A 38 -6.52 -12.48 1.60
N VAL A 39 -5.61 -13.40 1.32
CA VAL A 39 -4.82 -13.43 0.09
C VAL A 39 -5.30 -14.58 -0.78
N ARG A 40 -5.54 -14.32 -2.06
CA ARG A 40 -5.99 -15.33 -3.03
C ARG A 40 -5.04 -15.36 -4.23
N LEU A 41 -4.74 -16.56 -4.71
CA LEU A 41 -4.03 -16.72 -5.98
C LEU A 41 -5.02 -16.45 -7.12
N ASP A 42 -4.78 -15.40 -7.89
CA ASP A 42 -5.52 -15.10 -9.11
C ASP A 42 -4.61 -15.23 -10.33
N ASN A 43 -4.94 -16.15 -11.23
CA ASN A 43 -4.20 -16.32 -12.48
C ASN A 43 -4.68 -15.35 -13.59
N GLY A 44 -5.78 -14.63 -13.36
CA GLY A 44 -6.37 -13.64 -14.26
C GLY A 44 -5.63 -12.30 -14.29
N ILE A 45 -4.89 -11.94 -13.22
CA ILE A 45 -4.11 -10.68 -13.15
C ILE A 45 -2.80 -10.69 -13.94
N GLY A 46 -2.59 -11.72 -14.78
CA GLY A 46 -1.37 -11.95 -15.55
C GLY A 46 -0.23 -12.50 -14.70
N ASN A 47 0.66 -13.28 -15.31
CA ASN A 47 1.75 -13.96 -14.61
C ASN A 47 3.15 -13.72 -15.24
N ALA A 48 3.26 -12.68 -16.08
CA ALA A 48 4.50 -12.31 -16.74
C ALA A 48 5.50 -11.63 -15.77
N VAL A 49 4.98 -10.86 -14.81
CA VAL A 49 5.71 -10.16 -13.76
C VAL A 49 4.99 -10.37 -12.42
N PRO A 50 5.67 -10.24 -11.27
CA PRO A 50 4.99 -10.19 -9.98
C PRO A 50 3.87 -9.13 -9.96
N ASN A 51 2.69 -9.50 -9.46
CA ASN A 51 1.54 -8.58 -9.43
C ASN A 51 0.59 -8.88 -8.27
N SER A 52 -0.05 -7.84 -7.77
CA SER A 52 -1.16 -7.88 -6.80
C SER A 52 -2.24 -6.86 -7.17
N THR A 53 -3.45 -7.05 -6.64
CA THR A 53 -4.53 -6.07 -6.72
C THR A 53 -5.54 -6.29 -5.61
N LEU A 54 -6.39 -5.29 -5.34
CA LEU A 54 -7.59 -5.50 -4.55
C LEU A 54 -8.68 -6.16 -5.39
N GLY A 55 -9.19 -7.28 -4.90
CA GLY A 55 -10.32 -8.00 -5.47
C GLY A 55 -11.49 -8.08 -4.51
N THR A 56 -12.59 -8.65 -4.99
CA THR A 56 -13.71 -9.05 -4.14
C THR A 56 -13.88 -10.56 -4.15
N HIS A 57 -14.36 -11.11 -3.04
CA HIS A 57 -14.66 -12.52 -2.90
C HIS A 57 -15.99 -12.69 -2.18
N GLU A 58 -16.94 -13.34 -2.85
CA GLU A 58 -18.22 -13.73 -2.27
C GLU A 58 -18.12 -15.12 -1.62
N HIS A 59 -18.54 -15.24 -0.37
CA HIS A 59 -18.70 -16.49 0.35
C HIS A 59 -19.90 -16.41 1.29
N ASN A 60 -20.73 -17.45 1.36
CA ASN A 60 -21.91 -17.50 2.25
C ASN A 60 -22.80 -16.22 2.19
N SER A 61 -23.00 -15.66 0.99
CA SER A 61 -23.74 -14.40 0.76
C SER A 61 -23.13 -13.15 1.42
N VAL A 62 -21.84 -13.20 1.77
CA VAL A 62 -21.03 -12.07 2.22
C VAL A 62 -19.96 -11.80 1.17
N THR A 63 -19.76 -10.53 0.82
CA THR A 63 -18.68 -10.11 -0.09
C THR A 63 -17.63 -9.35 0.69
N ASP A 64 -16.40 -9.88 0.69
CA ASP A 64 -15.24 -9.25 1.31
C ASP A 64 -14.29 -8.69 0.25
N VAL A 65 -13.53 -7.67 0.62
CA VAL A 65 -12.35 -7.23 -0.12
C VAL A 65 -11.16 -8.11 0.27
N VAL A 66 -10.49 -8.65 -0.75
CA VAL A 66 -9.33 -9.55 -0.63
C VAL A 66 -8.15 -9.00 -1.44
N ILE A 67 -6.97 -9.55 -1.20
CA ILE A 67 -5.77 -9.24 -1.97
C ILE A 67 -5.52 -10.38 -2.96
N ASP A 68 -5.71 -10.10 -4.24
CA ASP A 68 -5.37 -11.02 -5.31
C ASP A 68 -3.89 -10.90 -5.64
N VAL A 69 -3.20 -12.04 -5.72
CA VAL A 69 -1.78 -12.11 -6.06
C VAL A 69 -1.55 -13.17 -7.13
N ASN A 70 -0.46 -13.02 -7.90
CA ASN A 70 -0.03 -14.06 -8.81
C ASN A 70 1.11 -14.91 -8.24
N SER A 71 1.41 -16.02 -8.92
CA SER A 71 2.43 -16.96 -8.47
C SER A 71 3.84 -16.36 -8.45
N ARG A 72 4.14 -15.38 -9.33
CA ARG A 72 5.45 -14.72 -9.40
C ARG A 72 5.72 -13.85 -8.19
N LEU A 73 4.70 -13.16 -7.68
CA LEU A 73 4.81 -12.36 -6.45
C LEU A 73 5.18 -13.25 -5.26
N LEU A 74 4.55 -14.41 -5.12
CA LEU A 74 4.80 -15.34 -4.02
C LEU A 74 6.22 -15.98 -4.03
N GLN A 75 6.94 -15.85 -5.14
CA GLN A 75 8.33 -16.31 -5.29
C GLN A 75 9.37 -15.25 -4.90
N LEU A 76 8.95 -14.03 -4.55
CA LEU A 76 9.85 -12.96 -4.14
C LEU A 76 10.33 -13.12 -2.70
N GLY A 77 11.29 -12.28 -2.30
CA GLY A 77 11.74 -12.21 -0.91
C GLY A 77 10.65 -11.72 0.04
N ASP A 78 10.68 -12.18 1.29
CA ASP A 78 9.61 -11.95 2.27
C ASP A 78 9.20 -10.49 2.42
N ASN A 79 10.17 -9.57 2.52
CA ASN A 79 9.86 -8.15 2.68
C ASN A 79 9.27 -7.52 1.42
N ALA A 80 9.61 -8.03 0.23
CA ALA A 80 9.01 -7.59 -1.02
C ALA A 80 7.53 -8.03 -1.10
N ILE A 81 7.24 -9.27 -0.72
CA ILE A 81 5.87 -9.78 -0.63
C ILE A 81 5.04 -8.97 0.38
N LYS A 82 5.58 -8.76 1.60
CA LYS A 82 4.92 -7.96 2.63
C LYS A 82 4.62 -6.54 2.14
N PHE A 83 5.56 -5.92 1.42
CA PHE A 83 5.36 -4.57 0.87
C PHE A 83 4.25 -4.55 -0.16
N ALA A 84 4.22 -5.49 -1.11
CA ALA A 84 3.16 -5.56 -2.11
C ALA A 84 1.77 -5.74 -1.46
N LEU A 85 1.64 -6.65 -0.49
CA LEU A 85 0.38 -6.81 0.25
C LEU A 85 -0.02 -5.54 1.01
N ALA A 86 0.94 -4.88 1.67
CA ALA A 86 0.69 -3.66 2.41
C ALA A 86 0.35 -2.47 1.49
N HIS A 87 0.86 -2.45 0.26
CA HIS A 87 0.57 -1.47 -0.77
C HIS A 87 -0.89 -1.58 -1.24
N GLU A 88 -1.39 -2.78 -1.52
CA GLU A 88 -2.81 -2.99 -1.84
C GLU A 88 -3.73 -2.55 -0.71
N LEU A 89 -3.38 -2.90 0.53
CA LEU A 89 -4.11 -2.40 1.69
C LEU A 89 -4.01 -0.86 1.78
N GLY A 90 -2.84 -0.30 1.47
CA GLY A 90 -2.60 1.13 1.26
C GLY A 90 -3.69 1.80 0.43
N HIS A 91 -4.02 1.25 -0.74
CA HIS A 91 -5.14 1.72 -1.54
C HIS A 91 -6.47 1.69 -0.78
N ALA A 92 -6.77 0.58 -0.10
CA ALA A 92 -8.03 0.39 0.61
C ALA A 92 -8.25 1.39 1.77
N PHE A 93 -7.21 1.87 2.47
CA PHE A 93 -7.37 2.91 3.52
C PHE A 93 -6.90 4.31 3.12
N SER A 94 -6.40 4.49 1.89
CA SER A 94 -5.94 5.78 1.37
C SER A 94 -7.04 6.85 1.38
N GLU A 95 -8.29 6.49 1.06
CA GLU A 95 -9.43 7.42 1.10
C GLU A 95 -9.65 7.98 2.51
N LYS A 96 -9.59 7.11 3.53
CA LYS A 96 -9.73 7.50 4.93
C LYS A 96 -8.58 8.42 5.35
N LEU A 97 -7.35 8.07 4.98
CA LEU A 97 -6.19 8.94 5.21
C LEU A 97 -6.34 10.29 4.52
N ALA A 98 -6.72 10.30 3.26
CA ALA A 98 -6.89 11.51 2.48
C ALA A 98 -7.96 12.42 3.12
N ALA A 99 -9.10 11.85 3.53
CA ALA A 99 -10.14 12.57 4.26
C ALA A 99 -9.64 13.14 5.60
N ASP A 100 -8.91 12.35 6.38
CA ASP A 100 -8.30 12.79 7.65
C ASP A 100 -7.28 13.94 7.45
N LEU A 101 -6.66 14.03 6.27
CA LEU A 101 -5.74 15.09 5.88
C LEU A 101 -6.44 16.32 5.28
N GLY A 102 -7.76 16.25 5.08
CA GLY A 102 -8.58 17.32 4.51
C GLY A 102 -8.60 17.34 2.98
N TYR A 103 -8.31 16.23 2.31
CA TYR A 103 -8.66 16.06 0.89
C TYR A 103 -10.14 15.72 0.79
N ASP A 104 -10.82 16.29 -0.20
CA ASP A 104 -12.25 16.11 -0.43
C ASP A 104 -12.57 16.18 -1.93
N HIS A 105 -13.84 16.16 -2.29
CA HIS A 105 -14.28 16.27 -3.69
C HIS A 105 -13.87 17.58 -4.38
N LYS A 106 -13.53 18.65 -3.65
CA LYS A 106 -13.08 19.93 -4.19
C LYS A 106 -11.57 20.00 -4.33
N ARG A 107 -10.85 19.24 -3.50
CA ARG A 107 -9.40 19.04 -3.57
C ARG A 107 -9.10 17.55 -3.46
N PRO A 108 -9.34 16.78 -4.54
CA PRO A 108 -9.14 15.35 -4.51
C PRO A 108 -7.64 15.02 -4.42
N LEU A 109 -7.35 13.87 -3.82
CA LEU A 109 -6.06 13.21 -3.98
C LEU A 109 -6.11 12.44 -5.29
N ASP A 110 -5.30 12.84 -6.26
CA ASP A 110 -5.35 12.31 -7.63
C ASP A 110 -3.96 12.10 -8.23
N GLY A 111 -3.97 11.39 -9.37
CA GLY A 111 -2.78 11.10 -10.17
C GLY A 111 -1.68 10.43 -9.35
N PRO A 112 -0.42 10.89 -9.49
CA PRO A 112 0.72 10.27 -8.83
C PRO A 112 0.62 10.15 -7.29
N ARG A 113 -0.24 10.96 -6.65
CA ARG A 113 -0.37 11.00 -5.19
C ARG A 113 -1.17 9.84 -4.61
N THR A 114 -2.04 9.18 -5.39
CA THR A 114 -2.83 8.00 -4.95
C THR A 114 -1.94 6.78 -4.71
N GLU A 115 -0.88 6.67 -5.49
CA GLU A 115 0.15 5.63 -5.37
C GLU A 115 1.13 5.91 -4.25
N ILE A 116 1.56 7.17 -4.14
CA ILE A 116 2.46 7.58 -3.07
C ILE A 116 1.77 7.40 -1.71
N ILE A 117 0.50 7.78 -1.55
CA ILE A 117 -0.19 7.54 -0.28
C ILE A 117 -0.29 6.04 0.05
N ALA A 118 -0.44 5.18 -0.96
CA ALA A 118 -0.45 3.72 -0.77
C ALA A 118 0.92 3.20 -0.33
N ASP A 119 2.02 3.66 -0.93
CA ASP A 119 3.39 3.29 -0.52
C ASP A 119 3.74 3.78 0.89
N LEU A 120 3.37 5.02 1.20
CA LEU A 120 3.61 5.61 2.50
C LEU A 120 2.78 4.88 3.58
N GLY A 121 1.55 4.51 3.25
CA GLY A 121 0.72 3.62 4.04
C GLY A 121 1.37 2.25 4.25
N ALA A 122 1.86 1.62 3.18
CA ALA A 122 2.54 0.33 3.24
C ALA A 122 3.78 0.38 4.14
N ALA A 123 4.64 1.39 3.95
CA ALA A 123 5.83 1.62 4.75
C ALA A 123 5.51 1.79 6.23
N TYR A 124 4.45 2.55 6.57
CA TYR A 124 3.97 2.67 7.93
C TYR A 124 3.51 1.32 8.50
N LEU A 125 2.68 0.57 7.78
CA LEU A 125 2.17 -0.72 8.24
C LEU A 125 3.28 -1.72 8.47
N LEU A 126 4.25 -1.82 7.57
CA LEU A 126 5.42 -2.66 7.75
C LEU A 126 6.24 -2.24 8.96
N LYS A 127 6.39 -0.94 9.19
CA LYS A 127 7.09 -0.46 10.38
C LYS A 127 6.36 -0.85 11.66
N GLN A 128 5.03 -0.72 11.69
CA GLN A 128 4.19 -1.16 12.81
C GLN A 128 4.22 -2.68 13.00
N ALA A 129 4.40 -3.44 11.93
CA ALA A 129 4.58 -4.90 11.94
C ALA A 129 6.01 -5.34 12.34
N GLY A 130 6.90 -4.39 12.68
CA GLY A 130 8.25 -4.68 13.18
C GLY A 130 9.34 -4.76 12.11
N VAL A 131 9.04 -4.46 10.84
CA VAL A 131 10.08 -4.39 9.80
C VAL A 131 10.96 -3.15 10.04
N SER A 132 12.27 -3.30 9.83
CA SER A 132 13.21 -2.18 9.99
C SER A 132 12.99 -1.13 8.89
N TRP A 133 13.27 0.14 9.19
CA TRP A 133 13.22 1.19 8.18
C TRP A 133 14.23 0.94 7.05
N ASP A 134 15.36 0.33 7.36
CA ASP A 134 16.40 0.05 6.37
C ASP A 134 15.91 -1.03 5.39
N ASP A 135 15.24 -2.07 5.87
CA ASP A 135 14.60 -3.07 5.01
C ASP A 135 13.47 -2.49 4.17
N ILE A 136 12.62 -1.65 4.75
CA ILE A 136 11.51 -0.98 4.04
C ILE A 136 12.06 -0.12 2.90
N CYS A 137 13.06 0.72 3.19
CA CYS A 137 13.70 1.56 2.18
C CYS A 137 14.44 0.72 1.13
N ASN A 138 15.09 -0.38 1.52
CA ASN A 138 15.76 -1.29 0.58
C ASN A 138 14.78 -1.94 -0.38
N VAL A 139 13.60 -2.37 0.09
CA VAL A 139 12.54 -2.91 -0.78
C VAL A 139 12.03 -1.84 -1.75
N ALA A 140 11.72 -0.64 -1.26
CA ALA A 140 11.25 0.45 -2.11
C ALA A 140 12.27 0.85 -3.18
N ASN A 141 13.55 0.97 -2.80
CA ASN A 141 14.65 1.32 -3.72
C ASN A 141 14.91 0.24 -4.77
N ASN A 142 14.86 -1.03 -4.38
CA ASN A 142 15.13 -2.15 -5.28
C ASN A 142 13.88 -2.67 -5.98
N GLY A 143 12.73 -2.04 -5.77
CA GLY A 143 11.44 -2.62 -6.11
C GLY A 143 11.29 -2.98 -7.60
N VAL A 144 11.89 -2.18 -8.50
CA VAL A 144 12.00 -2.47 -9.94
C VAL A 144 12.85 -3.73 -10.20
N ALA A 145 14.00 -3.85 -9.55
CA ALA A 145 14.89 -4.99 -9.69
C ALA A 145 14.28 -6.28 -9.09
N THR A 146 13.50 -6.14 -8.02
CA THR A 146 12.79 -7.26 -7.38
C THR A 146 11.47 -7.60 -8.05
N GLY A 147 11.03 -6.80 -9.03
CA GLY A 147 9.84 -7.06 -9.84
C GLY A 147 8.50 -6.82 -9.16
N ILE A 148 8.46 -6.41 -7.87
CA ILE A 148 7.21 -5.94 -7.23
C ILE A 148 6.65 -4.70 -7.93
N PHE A 149 7.52 -3.96 -8.61
CA PHE A 149 7.15 -2.80 -9.40
C PHE A 149 7.79 -2.87 -10.77
N ASN A 150 7.18 -2.26 -11.79
CA ASN A 150 7.78 -2.18 -13.12
C ASN A 150 8.64 -0.91 -13.29
N ALA A 151 9.32 -0.77 -14.43
CA ALA A 151 10.30 0.29 -14.70
C ALA A 151 9.76 1.73 -14.55
N GLY A 152 8.44 1.93 -14.59
CA GLY A 152 7.78 3.21 -14.27
C GLY A 152 6.80 3.16 -13.10
N TRP A 153 6.61 1.98 -12.49
CA TRP A 153 5.43 1.59 -11.69
C TRP A 153 4.10 1.92 -12.39
N SER A 154 3.87 1.39 -13.59
CA SER A 154 2.82 1.68 -14.59
C SER A 154 1.46 2.19 -14.11
N GLY A 155 0.92 3.15 -14.87
CA GLY A 155 -0.35 3.84 -14.65
C GLY A 155 -0.11 5.36 -14.70
N ASP A 156 -1.04 6.16 -14.16
CA ASP A 156 -0.87 7.60 -13.87
C ASP A 156 0.06 7.86 -12.66
N HIS A 157 1.19 7.15 -12.63
CA HIS A 157 2.02 6.98 -11.43
C HIS A 157 3.30 7.82 -11.53
N PRO A 158 3.89 8.30 -10.43
CA PRO A 158 5.17 8.99 -10.47
C PRO A 158 6.29 8.00 -10.80
N PRO A 159 7.42 8.46 -11.37
CA PRO A 159 8.58 7.60 -11.59
C PRO A 159 8.96 6.83 -10.33
N GLY A 160 9.29 5.54 -10.46
CA GLY A 160 9.58 4.67 -9.31
C GLY A 160 10.66 5.21 -8.36
N ALA A 161 11.64 5.95 -8.89
CA ALA A 161 12.65 6.64 -8.07
C ALA A 161 12.03 7.68 -7.11
N LYS A 162 10.98 8.41 -7.56
CA LYS A 162 10.31 9.39 -6.73
C LYS A 162 9.48 8.73 -5.62
N ARG A 163 8.81 7.63 -5.92
CA ARG A 163 8.09 6.81 -4.93
C ARG A 163 9.02 6.31 -3.83
N ALA A 164 10.17 5.75 -4.22
CA ALA A 164 11.19 5.31 -3.29
C ALA A 164 11.78 6.46 -2.45
N GLU A 165 12.01 7.62 -3.05
CA GLU A 165 12.40 8.85 -2.34
C GLU A 165 11.35 9.24 -1.28
N CYS A 166 10.05 9.23 -1.62
CA CYS A 166 8.99 9.53 -0.68
C CYS A 166 8.97 8.55 0.51
N VAL A 167 9.14 7.24 0.28
CA VAL A 167 9.26 6.24 1.36
C VAL A 167 10.47 6.54 2.26
N LYS A 168 11.60 6.90 1.67
CA LYS A 168 12.80 7.28 2.43
C LYS A 168 12.57 8.54 3.27
N SER A 169 11.97 9.57 2.69
CA SER A 169 11.65 10.81 3.40
C SER A 169 10.67 10.57 4.55
N LEU A 170 9.69 9.68 4.37
CA LEU A 170 8.81 9.27 5.48
C LEU A 170 9.61 8.62 6.61
N ALA A 171 10.51 7.69 6.28
CA ALA A 171 11.34 7.03 7.27
C ALA A 171 12.21 8.04 8.05
N GLU A 172 12.79 9.02 7.37
CA GLU A 172 13.59 10.09 7.98
C GLU A 172 12.77 10.98 8.91
N LEU A 173 11.59 11.44 8.45
CA LEU A 173 10.67 12.25 9.26
C LEU A 173 10.21 11.49 10.52
N MET A 174 9.83 10.23 10.38
CA MET A 174 9.41 9.42 11.52
C MET A 174 10.57 9.09 12.48
N LYS A 175 11.79 8.87 11.96
CA LYS A 175 13.00 8.74 12.79
C LYS A 175 13.31 10.04 13.55
N ALA A 176 13.00 11.19 12.98
CA ALA A 176 13.13 12.50 13.61
C ALA A 176 11.99 12.83 14.61
N GLY A 177 11.02 11.92 14.80
CA GLY A 177 9.96 12.06 15.80
C GLY A 177 8.65 12.68 15.28
N HIS A 178 8.52 12.91 13.97
CA HIS A 178 7.25 13.33 13.39
C HIS A 178 6.20 12.20 13.47
N SER A 179 4.94 12.58 13.70
CA SER A 179 3.84 11.63 13.59
C SER A 179 3.67 11.16 12.14
N PHE A 180 3.12 9.95 11.94
CA PHE A 180 2.84 9.45 10.59
C PHE A 180 1.93 10.41 9.81
N LYS A 181 0.87 10.94 10.45
CA LYS A 181 -0.07 11.86 9.81
C LYS A 181 0.60 13.17 9.38
N ASP A 182 1.47 13.74 10.20
CA ASP A 182 2.17 14.99 9.86
C ASP A 182 3.18 14.79 8.73
N ALA A 183 3.97 13.71 8.82
CA ALA A 183 4.95 13.36 7.78
C ALA A 183 4.26 13.08 6.44
N LEU A 184 3.18 12.28 6.47
CA LEU A 184 2.36 11.99 5.29
C LEU A 184 1.79 13.27 4.67
N LYS A 185 1.20 14.16 5.48
CA LYS A 185 0.64 15.43 5.01
C LYS A 185 1.71 16.29 4.35
N GLY A 186 2.86 16.47 4.99
CA GLY A 186 3.96 17.27 4.46
C GLY A 186 4.45 16.74 3.11
N LEU A 187 4.59 15.42 2.97
CA LEU A 187 5.00 14.79 1.72
C LEU A 187 3.95 14.97 0.61
N LEU A 188 2.67 14.72 0.89
CA LEU A 188 1.61 14.88 -0.12
C LEU A 188 1.44 16.34 -0.57
N LEU A 189 1.60 17.31 0.33
CA LEU A 189 1.60 18.73 -0.01
C LEU A 189 2.81 19.12 -0.86
N SER A 190 3.99 18.56 -0.58
CA SER A 190 5.19 18.82 -1.39
C SER A 190 5.10 18.32 -2.83
N LEU A 191 4.10 17.47 -3.11
CA LEU A 191 3.80 16.88 -4.42
C LEU A 191 2.62 17.56 -5.12
N GLU A 192 2.00 18.59 -4.54
CA GLU A 192 0.97 19.36 -5.25
C GLU A 192 1.57 19.99 -6.51
N GLY A 193 0.94 19.75 -7.67
CA GLY A 193 1.45 20.16 -8.98
C GLY A 193 2.53 19.25 -9.57
N TYR A 194 3.00 18.22 -8.85
CA TYR A 194 3.93 17.23 -9.39
C TYR A 194 3.21 16.36 -10.45
N GLY A 195 3.73 16.35 -11.68
CA GLY A 195 3.13 15.63 -12.81
C GLY A 195 2.02 16.39 -13.54
N GLN A 196 1.69 17.63 -13.15
CA GLN A 196 0.86 18.52 -13.98
C GLN A 196 1.73 19.19 -15.05
N GLY A 197 2.12 18.41 -16.06
CA GLY A 197 2.75 18.90 -17.29
C GLY A 197 4.19 18.46 -17.50
N HIS A 198 4.37 17.43 -18.32
CA HIS A 198 5.03 17.52 -19.63
C HIS A 198 4.52 16.40 -20.53
#